data_AF-A0A6G7MAF7-F1
#
_entry.id   AF-A0A6G7MAF7-F1
#
_cell.length_a   1.000
_cell.length_b   1.000
_cell.length_c   1.000
_cell.angle_alpha   90.00
_cell.angle_beta   90.00
_cell.angle_gamma   90.00
#
_symmetry.space_group_name_H-M   'P 1'
#
loop_
_entity.id
_entity.type
_entity.pdbx_description
1 polymer ?
#
loop_
_entity_poly.entity_id
_entity_poly.type
_entity_poly.pdbx_seq_one_letter_code
_entity_poly.pdbx_strand_id
1 'polypeptide(L)'
;ATKGEEVTVTTESMEEKTYKKDQIQQMNPPKFFMVEDMANMTYLNEASVLHNLRSRYTNGYIYTYSGLFCVVINPYRRLPIYTPNVVSKYQGKRRNEMPPHLFSIADNAYRNMTVDRENQSILITGESGAGKTENTKKVISYFALIAAASQKKEEAASGAQSKGSLEDQIVQTNPVLEAYGNAKTVRNNNSSRFGKFVRIHFGSNGKIAGADIESYLLEKSRVTYQQPGLERNYHIFYFLLSNQVPAYAEKLLVQMDPGLYFYINQGCLTVDSIDDKEEMQLVED
;
A
#
# COMPACT_ATOMS: atom_id res chain seq x y z
N ALA A 1 32.43 -7.67 30.10
CA ALA A 1 32.58 -7.78 31.57
C ALA A 1 31.78 -6.68 32.25
N THR A 2 31.18 -6.94 33.41
CA THR A 2 30.40 -5.93 34.17
C THR A 2 31.28 -5.27 35.23
N LYS A 3 31.45 -3.94 35.16
CA LYS A 3 32.07 -3.12 36.22
C LYS A 3 31.00 -2.16 36.75
N GLY A 4 30.31 -2.54 37.83
CA GLY A 4 29.22 -1.71 38.39
C GLY A 4 28.03 -1.59 37.45
N GLU A 5 27.62 -0.36 37.13
CA GLU A 5 26.52 -0.06 36.18
C GLU A 5 26.96 -0.08 34.71
N GLU A 6 28.25 -0.26 34.44
CA GLU A 6 28.82 -0.31 33.11
C GLU A 6 29.09 -1.75 32.66
N VAL A 7 28.82 -2.00 31.39
CA VAL A 7 28.95 -3.31 30.75
C VAL A 7 29.77 -3.14 29.48
N THR A 8 30.91 -3.81 29.42
CA THR A 8 31.71 -3.91 28.20
C THR A 8 31.18 -5.05 27.34
N VAL A 9 30.76 -4.71 26.12
CA VAL A 9 30.25 -5.63 25.09
C VAL A 9 31.20 -5.65 23.89
N THR A 10 31.31 -6.80 23.25
CA THR A 10 32.02 -6.96 21.98
C THR A 10 31.01 -6.88 20.84
N THR A 11 31.24 -5.99 19.88
CA THR A 11 30.37 -5.81 18.71
C THR A 11 30.60 -6.88 17.64
N GLU A 12 29.73 -6.94 16.63
CA GLU A 12 29.93 -7.80 15.45
C GLU A 12 31.24 -7.47 14.69
N SER A 13 31.74 -6.24 14.80
CA SER A 13 33.03 -5.81 14.23
C SER A 13 34.25 -6.16 15.09
N MET A 14 34.07 -6.96 16.15
CA MET A 14 35.10 -7.31 17.15
C MET A 14 35.65 -6.10 17.93
N GLU A 15 34.94 -4.98 17.96
CA GLU A 15 35.29 -3.84 18.80
C GLU A 15 34.70 -3.99 20.20
N GLU A 16 35.48 -3.67 21.23
CA GLU A 16 34.96 -3.58 22.59
C GLU A 16 34.43 -2.17 22.85
N LYS A 17 33.17 -2.08 23.29
CA LYS A 17 32.51 -0.83 23.67
C LYS A 17 31.87 -0.98 25.04
N THR A 18 31.98 0.06 25.85
CA THR A 18 31.38 0.09 27.19
C THR A 18 30.12 0.93 27.15
N TYR A 19 29.02 0.35 27.61
CA TYR A 19 27.72 1.00 27.71
C TYR A 19 27.19 0.92 29.13
N LYS A 20 26.24 1.79 29.46
CA LYS A 20 25.47 1.65 30.69
C LYS A 20 24.48 0.50 30.55
N LYS A 21 24.15 -0.16 31.66
CA LYS A 21 23.27 -1.33 31.70
C LYS A 21 21.87 -1.06 31.11
N ASP A 22 21.34 0.15 31.27
CA ASP A 22 20.05 0.60 30.74
C ASP A 22 20.03 0.76 29.21
N GLN A 23 21.20 0.96 28.60
CA GLN A 23 21.36 1.04 27.13
C GLN A 23 21.43 -0.34 26.47
N ILE A 24 21.48 -1.42 27.26
CA ILE A 24 21.63 -2.79 26.74
C ILE A 24 20.29 -3.50 26.77
N GLN A 25 19.91 -4.04 25.62
CA GLN A 25 18.69 -4.80 25.45
C GLN A 25 19.00 -6.30 25.36
N GLN A 26 18.14 -7.13 25.95
CA GLN A 26 18.33 -8.59 25.94
C GLN A 26 18.07 -9.15 24.54
N MET A 27 18.92 -10.07 24.09
CA MET A 27 18.75 -10.76 22.82
C MET A 27 17.81 -11.95 22.99
N ASN A 28 16.86 -12.10 22.06
CA ASN A 28 16.03 -13.30 22.01
C ASN A 28 16.87 -14.55 21.65
N PRO A 29 16.58 -15.72 22.25
CA PRO A 29 17.23 -16.98 21.86
C PRO A 29 17.06 -17.30 20.37
N PRO A 30 17.98 -18.08 19.75
CA PRO A 30 17.95 -18.39 18.31
C PRO A 30 16.66 -19.03 17.79
N LYS A 31 15.87 -19.68 18.67
CA LYS A 31 14.54 -20.23 18.31
C LYS A 31 13.55 -19.17 17.80
N PHE A 32 13.78 -17.89 18.10
CA PHE A 32 12.97 -16.77 17.64
C PHE A 32 13.57 -16.07 16.40
N PHE A 33 14.45 -16.76 15.66
CA PHE A 33 14.96 -16.23 14.41
C PHE A 33 13.86 -16.23 13.32
N MET A 34 13.64 -15.07 12.69
CA MET A 34 12.68 -14.88 11.60
C MET A 34 11.23 -15.28 11.93
N VAL A 35 10.78 -15.07 13.17
CA VAL A 35 9.41 -15.41 13.56
C VAL A 35 8.37 -14.70 12.71
N GLU A 36 7.32 -15.43 12.37
CA GLU A 36 6.19 -14.92 11.60
C GLU A 36 5.34 -13.93 12.41
N ASP A 37 5.25 -14.13 13.72
CA ASP A 37 4.58 -13.22 14.65
C ASP A 37 5.53 -12.80 15.77
N MET A 38 5.86 -11.52 15.77
CA MET A 38 6.77 -10.90 16.74
C MET A 38 6.19 -10.89 18.15
N ALA A 39 4.87 -10.98 18.34
CA ALA A 39 4.27 -11.07 19.67
C ALA A 39 4.63 -12.37 20.41
N ASN A 40 5.14 -13.39 19.70
CA ASN A 40 5.58 -14.64 20.29
C ASN A 40 7.02 -14.58 20.85
N MET A 41 7.77 -13.50 20.60
CA MET A 41 9.13 -13.33 21.13
C MET A 41 9.11 -13.14 22.65
N THR A 42 10.13 -13.66 23.34
CA THR A 42 10.24 -13.51 24.80
C THR A 42 10.61 -12.07 25.20
N TYR A 43 11.57 -11.47 24.51
CA TYR A 43 11.98 -10.10 24.76
C TYR A 43 11.43 -9.18 23.68
N LEU A 44 10.46 -8.35 24.06
CA LEU A 44 9.82 -7.35 23.19
C LEU A 44 10.52 -6.01 23.36
N ASN A 45 11.70 -5.89 22.76
CA ASN A 45 12.47 -4.66 22.71
C ASN A 45 12.71 -4.20 21.27
N GLU A 46 13.08 -2.93 21.12
CA GLU A 46 13.28 -2.29 19.81
C GLU A 46 14.32 -3.02 18.96
N ALA A 47 15.44 -3.44 19.56
CA ALA A 47 16.49 -4.16 18.87
C ALA A 47 16.00 -5.52 18.32
N SER A 48 15.18 -6.25 19.07
CA SER A 48 14.65 -7.55 18.66
C SER A 48 13.64 -7.42 17.52
N VAL A 49 12.74 -6.42 17.60
CA VAL A 49 11.78 -6.13 16.53
C VAL A 49 12.51 -5.73 15.25
N LEU A 50 13.46 -4.80 15.35
CA LEU A 50 14.27 -4.35 14.22
C LEU A 50 15.06 -5.51 13.61
N HIS A 51 15.71 -6.34 14.43
CA HIS A 51 16.48 -7.50 13.97
C HIS A 51 15.59 -8.49 13.23
N ASN A 52 14.42 -8.85 13.77
CA ASN A 52 13.52 -9.80 13.13
C ASN A 52 13.00 -9.28 11.78
N LEU A 53 12.54 -8.03 11.73
CA LEU A 53 12.07 -7.38 10.51
C LEU A 53 13.17 -7.30 9.45
N ARG A 54 14.39 -6.90 9.83
CA ARG A 54 15.56 -6.84 8.94
C ARG A 54 15.89 -8.21 8.38
N SER A 55 16.02 -9.23 9.23
CA SER A 55 16.35 -10.59 8.83
C SER A 55 15.29 -11.18 7.88
N ARG A 56 14.00 -10.97 8.17
CA ARG A 56 12.91 -11.43 7.30
C ARG A 56 12.93 -10.73 5.94
N TYR A 57 13.10 -9.40 5.94
CA TYR A 57 13.15 -8.62 4.71
C TYR A 57 14.33 -9.01 3.81
N THR A 58 15.53 -9.20 4.37
CA THR A 58 16.72 -9.66 3.63
C THR A 58 16.50 -11.04 3.01
N ASN A 59 15.66 -11.88 3.61
CA ASN A 59 15.28 -13.20 3.08
C ASN A 59 14.03 -13.16 2.18
N GLY A 60 13.55 -11.97 1.78
CA GLY A 60 12.44 -11.80 0.84
C GLY A 60 11.04 -11.84 1.45
N TYR A 61 10.92 -11.92 2.77
CA TYR A 61 9.64 -11.90 3.47
C TYR A 61 9.28 -10.47 3.87
N ILE A 62 8.33 -9.87 3.13
CA ILE A 62 7.91 -8.47 3.35
C ILE A 62 6.82 -8.31 4.41
N TYR A 63 6.08 -9.39 4.69
CA TYR A 63 4.97 -9.43 5.64
C TYR A 63 5.42 -10.12 6.93
N THR A 64 5.12 -9.48 8.06
CA THR A 64 5.39 -10.02 9.40
C THR A 64 4.28 -9.60 10.35
N TYR A 65 3.74 -10.53 11.13
CA TYR A 65 2.77 -10.19 12.15
C TYR A 65 3.43 -9.60 13.41
N SER A 66 2.68 -8.75 14.10
CA SER A 66 3.00 -8.23 15.42
C SER A 66 1.71 -8.17 16.23
N GLY A 67 1.32 -9.30 16.83
CA GLY A 67 0.02 -9.42 17.49
C GLY A 67 -1.09 -9.15 16.49
N LEU A 68 -2.00 -8.20 16.72
CA LEU A 68 -3.07 -7.91 15.76
C LEU A 68 -2.58 -7.23 14.47
N PHE A 69 -1.39 -6.63 14.48
CA PHE A 69 -0.87 -5.88 13.35
C PHE A 69 -0.20 -6.76 12.31
N CYS A 70 -0.27 -6.33 11.04
CA CYS A 70 0.55 -6.87 9.97
C CYS A 70 1.52 -5.77 9.51
N VAL A 71 2.80 -5.96 9.83
CA VAL A 71 3.88 -5.07 9.40
C VAL A 71 4.27 -5.44 7.97
N VAL A 72 4.31 -4.44 7.10
CA VAL A 72 4.68 -4.57 5.68
C VAL A 72 5.87 -3.68 5.39
N ILE A 73 6.94 -4.26 4.86
CA ILE A 73 8.11 -3.50 4.40
C ILE A 73 8.07 -3.43 2.87
N ASN A 74 7.96 -2.22 2.32
CA ASN A 74 7.86 -2.02 0.87
C ASN A 74 9.10 -2.58 0.14
N PRO A 75 8.95 -3.57 -0.75
CA PRO A 75 10.08 -4.17 -1.45
C PRO A 75 10.64 -3.33 -2.60
N TYR A 76 9.94 -2.27 -3.03
CA TYR A 76 10.28 -1.46 -4.23
C TYR A 76 10.48 -2.27 -5.52
N ARG A 77 9.92 -3.49 -5.56
CA ARG A 77 9.93 -4.39 -6.72
C ARG A 77 8.66 -5.22 -6.74
N ARG A 78 8.29 -5.69 -7.94
CA ARG A 78 7.16 -6.60 -8.09
C ARG A 78 7.54 -7.99 -7.59
N LEU A 79 6.73 -8.55 -6.70
CA LEU A 79 6.88 -9.91 -6.18
C LEU A 79 5.70 -10.77 -6.67
N PRO A 80 5.92 -12.06 -7.00
CA PRO A 80 4.88 -12.96 -7.49
C PRO A 80 3.93 -13.47 -6.39
N ILE A 81 3.60 -12.62 -5.41
CA ILE A 81 2.81 -12.97 -4.20
C ILE A 81 1.35 -12.51 -4.27
N TYR A 82 0.97 -11.77 -5.32
CA TYR A 82 -0.39 -11.26 -5.51
C TYR A 82 -1.14 -11.96 -6.64
N THR A 83 -0.73 -13.19 -6.99
CA THR A 83 -1.35 -13.96 -8.07
C THR A 83 -2.68 -14.57 -7.61
N PRO A 84 -3.62 -14.86 -8.53
CA PRO A 84 -4.87 -15.55 -8.19
C PRO A 84 -4.66 -16.88 -7.45
N ASN A 85 -3.58 -17.61 -7.79
CA ASN A 85 -3.21 -18.85 -7.10
C ASN A 85 -2.91 -18.62 -5.62
N VAL A 86 -2.30 -17.49 -5.26
CA VAL A 86 -2.05 -17.15 -3.85
C VAL A 86 -3.35 -16.78 -3.16
N VAL A 87 -4.22 -16.01 -3.82
CA VAL A 87 -5.56 -15.66 -3.29
C VAL A 87 -6.32 -16.91 -2.85
N SER A 88 -6.40 -17.92 -3.72
CA SER A 88 -7.07 -19.20 -3.43
C SER A 88 -6.46 -19.97 -2.25
N LYS A 89 -5.16 -19.82 -1.99
CA LYS A 89 -4.51 -20.47 -0.83
C LYS A 89 -4.90 -19.83 0.50
N TYR A 90 -5.17 -18.53 0.53
CA TYR A 90 -5.56 -17.80 1.73
C TYR A 90 -7.06 -17.84 2.01
N GLN A 91 -7.88 -18.13 1.00
CA GLN A 91 -9.33 -18.17 1.12
C GLN A 91 -9.78 -19.18 2.18
N GLY A 92 -10.53 -18.71 3.19
CA GLY A 92 -11.11 -19.54 4.24
C GLY A 92 -10.10 -20.15 5.21
N LYS A 93 -8.84 -19.69 5.19
CA LYS A 93 -7.78 -20.19 6.09
C LYS A 93 -7.70 -19.36 7.36
N ARG A 94 -7.53 -20.03 8.50
CA ARG A 94 -7.23 -19.34 9.76
C ARG A 94 -5.86 -18.69 9.66
N ARG A 95 -5.67 -17.60 10.41
CA ARG A 95 -4.42 -16.83 10.40
C ARG A 95 -3.16 -17.67 10.64
N ASN A 96 -3.27 -18.73 11.45
CA ASN A 96 -2.17 -19.59 11.88
C ASN A 96 -1.86 -20.69 10.85
N GLU A 97 -2.74 -20.91 9.87
CA GLU A 97 -2.61 -21.97 8.85
C GLU A 97 -1.79 -21.52 7.65
N MET A 98 -1.63 -20.21 7.47
CA MET A 98 -0.91 -19.61 6.36
C MET A 98 0.08 -18.56 6.88
N PRO A 99 1.24 -18.39 6.20
CA PRO A 99 2.22 -17.38 6.56
C PRO A 99 1.64 -15.95 6.57
N PRO A 100 2.34 -14.99 7.19
CA PRO A 100 1.91 -13.60 7.20
C PRO A 100 1.67 -13.04 5.80
N HIS A 101 0.47 -12.54 5.57
CA HIS A 101 0.10 -11.90 4.32
C HIS A 101 -1.09 -10.96 4.50
N LEU A 102 -1.15 -9.93 3.65
CA LEU A 102 -2.28 -9.02 3.57
C LEU A 102 -3.61 -9.72 3.27
N PHE A 103 -3.57 -10.76 2.42
CA PHE A 103 -4.74 -11.57 2.09
C PHE A 103 -5.32 -12.32 3.29
N SER A 104 -4.49 -12.74 4.25
CA SER A 104 -5.00 -13.32 5.50
C SER A 104 -5.79 -12.27 6.30
N ILE A 105 -5.34 -11.01 6.34
CA ILE A 105 -6.08 -9.93 7.01
C ILE A 105 -7.42 -9.65 6.30
N ALA A 106 -7.40 -9.59 4.97
CA ALA A 106 -8.61 -9.39 4.18
C ALA A 106 -9.61 -10.55 4.32
N ASP A 107 -9.15 -11.81 4.27
CA ASP A 107 -9.98 -13.00 4.46
C ASP A 107 -10.62 -13.06 5.85
N ASN A 108 -9.85 -12.77 6.90
CA ASN A 108 -10.36 -12.72 8.27
C ASN A 108 -11.43 -11.62 8.40
N ALA A 109 -11.21 -10.43 7.84
CA ALA A 109 -12.22 -9.37 7.84
C ALA A 109 -13.49 -9.81 7.10
N TYR A 110 -13.37 -10.41 5.91
CA TYR A 110 -14.54 -10.91 5.17
C TYR A 110 -15.31 -12.00 5.94
N ARG A 111 -14.60 -12.94 6.56
CA ARG A 111 -15.22 -14.00 7.37
C ARG A 111 -15.90 -13.46 8.61
N ASN A 112 -15.25 -12.59 9.37
CA ASN A 112 -15.85 -12.00 10.57
C ASN A 112 -17.09 -11.16 10.19
N MET A 113 -17.01 -10.38 9.11
CA MET A 113 -18.17 -9.64 8.59
C MET A 113 -19.35 -10.56 8.25
N THR A 114 -19.11 -11.69 7.58
CA THR A 114 -20.17 -12.60 7.13
C THR A 114 -20.73 -13.48 8.27
N VAL A 115 -19.90 -13.89 9.23
CA VAL A 115 -20.29 -14.72 10.38
C VAL A 115 -20.92 -13.87 11.48
N ASP A 116 -20.24 -12.81 11.91
CA ASP A 116 -20.64 -11.99 13.05
C ASP A 116 -21.69 -10.95 12.66
N ARG A 117 -21.85 -10.68 11.35
CA ARG A 117 -22.76 -9.68 10.78
C ARG A 117 -22.46 -8.25 11.26
N GLU A 118 -21.19 -7.97 11.50
CA GLU A 118 -20.69 -6.66 11.91
C GLU A 118 -19.76 -6.05 10.85
N ASN A 119 -19.85 -4.74 10.67
CA ASN A 119 -19.00 -4.00 9.75
C ASN A 119 -17.53 -4.10 10.17
N GLN A 120 -16.62 -4.21 9.20
CA GLN A 120 -15.19 -4.35 9.45
C GLN A 120 -14.41 -3.18 8.86
N SER A 121 -13.24 -2.90 9.43
CA SER A 121 -12.32 -1.88 8.92
C SER A 121 -10.89 -2.41 8.84
N ILE A 122 -10.21 -2.11 7.74
CA ILE A 122 -8.77 -2.37 7.58
C ILE A 122 -8.08 -1.01 7.48
N LEU A 123 -7.26 -0.68 8.47
CA LEU A 123 -6.53 0.59 8.52
C LEU A 123 -5.08 0.38 8.08
N ILE A 124 -4.69 0.99 6.95
CA ILE A 124 -3.34 0.90 6.39
C ILE A 124 -2.61 2.21 6.66
N THR A 125 -1.65 2.19 7.58
CA THR A 125 -0.86 3.36 7.98
C THR A 125 0.58 3.26 7.49
N GLY A 126 1.29 4.39 7.46
CA GLY A 126 2.69 4.45 7.05
C GLY A 126 3.08 5.80 6.45
N GLU A 127 4.37 6.08 6.41
CA GLU A 127 4.91 7.31 5.82
C GLU A 127 4.73 7.35 4.28
N SER A 128 5.13 8.48 3.67
CA SER A 128 5.22 8.60 2.21
C SER A 128 6.18 7.52 1.67
N GLY A 129 5.75 6.78 0.63
CA GLY A 129 6.56 5.71 0.04
C GLY A 129 6.43 4.34 0.72
N ALA A 130 5.69 4.23 1.84
CA ALA A 130 5.49 2.94 2.52
C ALA A 130 4.63 1.91 1.73
N GLY A 131 4.04 2.30 0.60
CA GLY A 131 3.23 1.41 -0.25
C GLY A 131 1.77 1.27 0.19
N LYS A 132 1.21 2.27 0.89
CA LYS A 132 -0.19 2.24 1.36
C LYS A 132 -1.19 1.99 0.22
N THR A 133 -1.13 2.81 -0.83
CA THR A 133 -2.02 2.74 -2.00
C THR A 133 -1.95 1.38 -2.69
N GLU A 134 -0.75 0.85 -2.88
CA GLU A 134 -0.56 -0.47 -3.48
C GLU A 134 -1.16 -1.60 -2.63
N ASN A 135 -0.96 -1.57 -1.31
CA ASN A 135 -1.61 -2.56 -0.42
C ASN A 135 -3.14 -2.41 -0.47
N THR A 136 -3.69 -1.19 -0.47
CA THR A 136 -5.14 -0.97 -0.62
C THR A 136 -5.68 -1.58 -1.90
N LYS A 137 -5.00 -1.37 -3.05
CA LYS A 137 -5.36 -2.01 -4.33
C LYS A 137 -5.41 -3.53 -4.19
N LYS A 138 -4.41 -4.15 -3.54
CA LYS A 138 -4.38 -5.61 -3.34
C LYS A 138 -5.49 -6.13 -2.44
N VAL A 139 -5.88 -5.39 -1.39
CA VAL A 139 -7.05 -5.73 -0.56
C VAL A 139 -8.34 -5.69 -1.39
N ILE A 140 -8.53 -4.65 -2.19
CA ILE A 140 -9.70 -4.52 -3.07
C ILE A 140 -9.73 -5.66 -4.08
N SER A 141 -8.61 -5.95 -4.75
CA SER A 141 -8.50 -7.08 -5.69
C SER A 141 -8.79 -8.42 -5.02
N TYR A 142 -8.43 -8.60 -3.75
CA TYR A 142 -8.75 -9.82 -3.01
C TYR A 142 -10.26 -10.00 -2.83
N PHE A 143 -10.96 -8.95 -2.36
CA PHE A 143 -12.41 -8.99 -2.21
C PHE A 143 -13.13 -9.20 -3.54
N ALA A 144 -12.67 -8.53 -4.60
CA ALA A 144 -13.17 -8.72 -5.95
C ALA A 144 -13.10 -10.18 -6.40
N LEU A 145 -11.94 -10.83 -6.21
CA LEU A 145 -11.74 -12.22 -6.64
C LEU A 145 -12.60 -13.23 -5.86
N ILE A 146 -12.81 -13.01 -4.55
CA ILE A 146 -13.66 -13.89 -3.74
C ILE A 146 -15.14 -13.73 -4.10
N ALA A 147 -15.58 -12.49 -4.30
CA ALA A 147 -16.95 -12.21 -4.73
C ALA A 147 -17.23 -12.80 -6.12
N ALA A 148 -16.30 -12.61 -7.07
CA ALA A 148 -16.41 -13.13 -8.44
C ALA A 148 -16.32 -14.67 -8.52
N ALA A 149 -15.52 -15.31 -7.67
CA ALA A 149 -15.47 -16.78 -7.61
C ALA A 149 -16.81 -17.40 -7.18
N SER A 150 -17.58 -16.65 -6.38
CA SER A 150 -18.95 -17.03 -6.01
C SER A 150 -19.93 -16.83 -7.17
N GLN A 151 -19.71 -15.84 -8.04
CA GLN A 151 -20.50 -15.62 -9.27
C GLN A 151 -20.21 -16.66 -10.36
N LYS A 152 -18.93 -17.00 -10.65
CA LYS A 152 -18.59 -17.98 -11.70
C LYS A 152 -19.18 -19.37 -11.47
N LYS A 153 -19.42 -19.76 -10.22
CA LYS A 153 -20.16 -21.00 -9.88
C LYS A 153 -21.63 -20.94 -10.31
N GLU A 154 -22.24 -19.75 -10.31
CA GLU A 154 -23.63 -19.53 -10.70
C GLU A 154 -23.76 -19.16 -12.19
N GLU A 155 -22.82 -18.40 -12.77
CA GLU A 155 -22.84 -17.96 -14.17
C GLU A 155 -22.45 -19.06 -15.17
N ALA A 156 -21.66 -20.06 -14.73
CA ALA A 156 -21.47 -21.29 -15.50
C ALA A 156 -22.80 -22.02 -15.80
N ALA A 157 -23.90 -21.67 -15.11
CA ALA A 157 -25.24 -22.14 -15.40
C ALA A 157 -26.10 -21.19 -16.25
N SER A 158 -25.71 -19.92 -16.47
CA SER A 158 -26.57 -18.90 -17.10
C SER A 158 -25.97 -18.16 -18.30
N GLY A 159 -24.69 -18.36 -18.65
CA GLY A 159 -24.13 -17.99 -19.95
C GLY A 159 -24.06 -16.48 -20.27
N ALA A 160 -24.20 -15.60 -19.29
CA ALA A 160 -24.14 -14.15 -19.49
C ALA A 160 -22.70 -13.63 -19.48
N GLN A 161 -22.26 -12.93 -20.54
CA GLN A 161 -21.04 -12.13 -20.53
C GLN A 161 -21.33 -10.77 -19.89
N SER A 162 -20.69 -10.46 -18.76
CA SER A 162 -20.83 -9.15 -18.10
C SER A 162 -19.98 -8.08 -18.78
N LYS A 163 -20.59 -6.92 -19.07
CA LYS A 163 -19.88 -5.64 -19.15
C LYS A 163 -19.10 -5.42 -17.84
N GLY A 164 -17.95 -4.74 -17.91
CA GLY A 164 -16.96 -4.57 -16.84
C GLY A 164 -17.52 -4.69 -15.43
N SER A 165 -16.97 -5.62 -14.66
CA SER A 165 -17.49 -6.02 -13.36
C SER A 165 -17.43 -4.83 -12.38
N LEU A 166 -18.32 -4.78 -11.39
CA LEU A 166 -18.31 -3.72 -10.37
C LEU A 166 -16.94 -3.63 -9.69
N GLU A 167 -16.27 -4.77 -9.60
CA GLU A 167 -14.90 -4.98 -9.18
C GLU A 167 -13.89 -4.21 -10.04
N ASP A 168 -14.01 -4.29 -11.38
CA ASP A 168 -13.14 -3.57 -12.32
C ASP A 168 -13.34 -2.05 -12.16
N GLN A 169 -14.58 -1.60 -11.98
CA GLN A 169 -14.88 -0.17 -11.77
C GLN A 169 -14.22 0.38 -10.50
N ILE A 170 -14.24 -0.38 -9.40
CA ILE A 170 -13.57 0.05 -8.15
C ILE A 170 -12.06 0.18 -8.37
N VAL A 171 -11.45 -0.74 -9.14
CA VAL A 171 -10.02 -0.68 -9.45
C VAL A 171 -9.69 0.48 -10.40
N GLN A 172 -10.52 0.71 -11.42
CA GLN A 172 -10.40 1.79 -12.41
C GLN A 172 -10.55 3.19 -11.80
N THR A 173 -11.20 3.34 -10.64
CA THR A 173 -11.23 4.64 -9.95
C THR A 173 -9.85 5.10 -9.45
N ASN A 174 -8.89 4.20 -9.29
CA ASN A 174 -7.58 4.55 -8.75
C ASN A 174 -6.77 5.45 -9.69
N PRO A 175 -6.56 5.14 -11.00
CA PRO A 175 -5.92 6.05 -11.94
C PRO A 175 -6.42 7.49 -11.83
N VAL A 176 -7.75 7.70 -11.84
CA VAL A 176 -8.35 9.02 -11.71
C VAL A 176 -8.00 9.68 -10.38
N LEU A 177 -8.15 8.96 -9.26
CA LEU A 177 -7.84 9.50 -7.93
C LEU A 177 -6.34 9.79 -7.75
N GLU A 178 -5.47 9.00 -8.37
CA GLU A 178 -4.02 9.23 -8.35
C GLU A 178 -3.64 10.43 -9.22
N ALA A 179 -4.25 10.62 -10.39
CA ALA A 179 -4.01 11.77 -11.23
C ALA A 179 -4.31 13.10 -10.50
N TYR A 180 -5.45 13.17 -9.81
CA TYR A 180 -5.89 14.39 -9.11
C TYR A 180 -5.35 14.54 -7.68
N GLY A 181 -4.95 13.44 -7.03
CA GLY A 181 -4.62 13.42 -5.61
C GLY A 181 -3.17 13.04 -5.29
N ASN A 182 -2.41 12.54 -6.26
CA ASN A 182 -1.00 12.22 -6.07
C ASN A 182 -0.09 13.26 -6.74
N ALA A 183 1.10 13.39 -6.17
CA ALA A 183 2.16 14.25 -6.68
C ALA A 183 3.54 13.66 -6.38
N LYS A 184 4.56 14.12 -7.11
CA LYS A 184 5.96 13.84 -6.77
C LYS A 184 6.37 14.65 -5.54
N THR A 185 6.98 13.95 -4.60
CA THR A 185 7.64 14.49 -3.41
C THR A 185 9.12 14.11 -3.43
N VAL A 186 9.92 14.69 -2.52
CA VAL A 186 11.35 14.37 -2.36
C VAL A 186 11.63 12.87 -2.21
N ARG A 187 10.74 12.12 -1.55
CA ARG A 187 10.95 10.71 -1.19
C ARG A 187 10.13 9.72 -2.01
N ASN A 188 9.17 10.18 -2.79
CA ASN A 188 8.24 9.32 -3.53
C ASN A 188 7.70 10.06 -4.76
N ASN A 189 7.84 9.44 -5.92
CA ASN A 189 7.42 9.98 -7.21
C ASN A 189 5.91 9.99 -7.43
N ASN A 190 5.16 9.12 -6.74
CA ASN A 190 3.71 9.01 -6.83
C ASN A 190 3.11 8.97 -5.41
N SER A 191 3.16 10.10 -4.70
CA SER A 191 2.73 10.20 -3.30
C SER A 191 1.31 10.73 -3.18
N SER A 192 0.41 9.96 -2.58
CA SER A 192 -0.93 10.43 -2.25
C SER A 192 -0.90 11.55 -1.22
N ARG A 193 -1.45 12.70 -1.60
CA ARG A 193 -1.55 13.91 -0.78
C ARG A 193 -2.96 14.14 -0.24
N PHE A 194 -3.71 13.06 -0.10
CA PHE A 194 -5.05 13.02 0.50
C PHE A 194 -5.23 11.68 1.22
N GLY A 195 -6.11 11.67 2.22
CA GLY A 195 -6.62 10.45 2.84
C GLY A 195 -7.78 9.89 2.01
N LYS A 196 -7.81 8.57 1.87
CA LYS A 196 -8.86 7.84 1.14
C LYS A 196 -9.50 6.82 2.08
N PHE A 197 -10.82 6.87 2.22
CA PHE A 197 -11.61 5.87 2.92
C PHE A 197 -12.53 5.17 1.92
N VAL A 198 -12.28 3.89 1.70
CA VAL A 198 -13.04 3.07 0.75
C VAL A 198 -13.97 2.19 1.55
N ARG A 199 -15.28 2.40 1.39
CA ARG A 199 -16.31 1.52 1.90
C ARG A 199 -16.68 0.54 0.80
N ILE A 200 -16.55 -0.75 1.06
CA ILE A 200 -16.99 -1.80 0.14
C ILE A 200 -18.22 -2.45 0.78
N HIS A 201 -19.34 -2.38 0.09
CA HIS A 201 -20.60 -2.93 0.56
C HIS A 201 -20.74 -4.36 0.09
N PHE A 202 -21.08 -5.23 1.02
CA PHE A 202 -21.41 -6.62 0.71
C PHE A 202 -22.90 -6.87 0.95
N GLY A 203 -23.54 -7.53 -0.01
CA GLY A 203 -24.92 -7.97 0.11
C GLY A 203 -25.07 -9.15 1.08
N SER A 204 -26.31 -9.54 1.35
CA SER A 204 -26.65 -10.65 2.26
C SER A 204 -26.10 -12.01 1.81
N ASN A 205 -25.79 -12.17 0.53
CA ASN A 205 -25.16 -13.36 -0.05
C ASN A 205 -23.61 -13.29 -0.04
N GLY A 206 -23.01 -12.29 0.61
CA GLY A 206 -21.56 -12.11 0.68
C GLY A 206 -20.91 -11.60 -0.62
N LYS A 207 -21.69 -11.18 -1.62
CA LYS A 207 -21.18 -10.57 -2.86
C LYS A 207 -21.03 -9.06 -2.73
N ILE A 208 -20.17 -8.45 -3.53
CA ILE A 208 -20.04 -6.99 -3.55
C ILE A 208 -21.33 -6.39 -4.14
N ALA A 209 -21.94 -5.48 -3.38
CA ALA A 209 -23.16 -4.77 -3.73
C ALA A 209 -22.89 -3.31 -4.17
N GLY A 210 -21.73 -2.76 -3.81
CA GLY A 210 -21.36 -1.38 -4.12
C GLY A 210 -20.04 -0.99 -3.46
N ALA A 211 -19.55 0.21 -3.78
CA ALA A 211 -18.47 0.82 -3.05
C ALA A 211 -18.61 2.35 -3.05
N ASP A 212 -18.23 2.97 -1.94
CA ASP A 212 -18.12 4.42 -1.80
C ASP A 212 -16.68 4.80 -1.49
N ILE A 213 -16.23 5.93 -2.01
CA ILE A 213 -14.91 6.49 -1.71
C ILE A 213 -15.10 7.88 -1.12
N GLU A 214 -14.66 8.05 0.12
CA GLU A 214 -14.57 9.36 0.76
C GLU A 214 -13.12 9.82 0.81
N SER A 215 -12.90 11.06 0.41
CA SER A 215 -11.59 11.70 0.38
C SER A 215 -11.50 12.77 1.46
N TYR A 216 -10.39 12.81 2.19
CA TYR A 216 -10.17 13.79 3.25
C TYR A 216 -8.79 14.44 3.13
N LEU A 217 -8.68 15.68 3.63
CA LEU A 217 -7.41 16.37 3.84
C LEU A 217 -6.50 16.41 2.59
N LEU A 218 -7.06 16.75 1.42
CA LEU A 218 -6.25 17.05 0.24
C LEU A 218 -5.28 18.21 0.56
N GLU A 219 -4.00 18.05 0.24
CA GLU A 219 -3.00 19.10 0.42
C GLU A 219 -3.23 20.26 -0.57
N LYS A 220 -4.10 21.20 -0.18
CA LYS A 220 -4.46 22.36 -1.01
C LYS A 220 -3.25 23.23 -1.36
N SER A 221 -2.28 23.36 -0.45
CA SER A 221 -1.06 24.16 -0.66
C SER A 221 -0.24 23.68 -1.87
N ARG A 222 -0.31 22.39 -2.22
CA ARG A 222 0.36 21.83 -3.40
C ARG A 222 -0.06 22.51 -4.69
N VAL A 223 -1.31 22.97 -4.79
CA VAL A 223 -1.82 23.63 -6.00
C VAL A 223 -1.09 24.94 -6.26
N THR A 224 -0.78 25.68 -5.20
CA THR A 224 -0.21 27.04 -5.30
C THR A 224 1.31 27.07 -5.16
N TYR A 225 1.91 26.05 -4.54
CA TYR A 225 3.34 26.02 -4.23
C TYR A 225 3.93 24.61 -4.32
N GLN A 226 5.15 24.52 -4.85
CA GLN A 226 5.98 23.32 -4.83
C GLN A 226 7.42 23.69 -4.52
N GLN A 227 8.13 22.84 -3.79
CA GLN A 227 9.54 23.08 -3.53
C GLN A 227 10.36 23.01 -4.84
N PRO A 228 11.14 24.06 -5.18
CA PRO A 228 11.87 24.13 -6.45
C PRO A 228 12.81 22.96 -6.69
N GLY A 229 12.76 22.40 -7.90
CA GLY A 229 13.63 21.31 -8.34
C GLY A 229 13.45 19.96 -7.63
N LEU A 230 12.55 19.84 -6.66
CA LEU A 230 12.41 18.65 -5.83
C LEU A 230 11.01 18.04 -5.89
N GLU A 231 9.97 18.87 -5.87
CA GLU A 231 8.59 18.42 -5.87
C GLU A 231 7.88 18.80 -7.17
N ARG A 232 6.73 18.18 -7.43
CA ARG A 232 5.85 18.50 -8.55
C ARG A 232 4.46 18.88 -8.02
N ASN A 233 3.65 19.53 -8.85
CA ASN A 233 2.22 19.67 -8.57
C ASN A 233 1.51 18.32 -8.83
N TYR A 234 0.19 18.26 -8.65
CA TYR A 234 -0.62 17.08 -8.94
C TYR A 234 -0.45 16.62 -10.39
N HIS A 235 -0.43 15.31 -10.59
CA HIS A 235 -0.07 14.70 -11.87
C HIS A 235 -0.99 15.12 -13.03
N ILE A 236 -2.29 15.28 -12.75
CA ILE A 236 -3.30 15.62 -13.76
C ILE A 236 -2.95 16.87 -14.58
N PHE A 237 -2.31 17.88 -13.98
CA PHE A 237 -1.93 19.07 -14.72
C PHE A 237 -0.95 18.77 -15.86
N TYR A 238 -0.04 17.83 -15.63
CA TYR A 238 0.97 17.48 -16.62
C TYR A 238 0.45 16.41 -17.58
N PHE A 239 -0.45 15.53 -17.12
CA PHE A 239 -1.15 14.58 -17.97
C PHE A 239 -1.96 15.29 -19.05
N LEU A 240 -2.74 16.31 -18.65
CA LEU A 240 -3.52 17.14 -19.59
C LEU A 240 -2.65 17.91 -20.58
N LEU A 241 -1.46 18.35 -20.15
CA LEU A 241 -0.49 19.09 -20.98
C LEU A 241 0.48 18.18 -21.74
N SER A 242 0.38 16.86 -21.59
CA SER A 242 1.22 15.87 -22.28
C SER A 242 0.95 15.79 -23.79
N ASN A 243 -0.15 16.39 -24.25
CA ASN A 243 -0.68 16.31 -25.61
C ASN A 243 -1.09 14.89 -26.05
N GLN A 244 -1.37 13.98 -25.10
CA GLN A 244 -1.92 12.66 -25.40
C GLN A 244 -3.32 12.75 -26.02
N VAL A 245 -4.14 13.68 -25.53
CA VAL A 245 -5.49 13.96 -26.07
C VAL A 245 -5.51 15.42 -26.57
N PRO A 246 -5.14 15.68 -27.84
CA PRO A 246 -4.95 17.05 -28.35
C PRO A 246 -6.19 17.95 -28.25
N ALA A 247 -7.39 17.35 -28.24
CA ALA A 247 -8.65 18.08 -28.07
C ALA A 247 -8.71 18.87 -26.76
N TYR A 248 -7.98 18.47 -25.72
CA TYR A 248 -7.94 19.21 -24.45
C TYR A 248 -7.22 20.55 -24.55
N ALA A 249 -6.26 20.72 -25.47
CA ALA A 249 -5.58 22.00 -25.68
C ALA A 249 -6.58 23.11 -26.04
N GLU A 250 -7.42 22.83 -27.04
CA GLU A 250 -8.45 23.76 -27.51
C GLU A 250 -9.57 23.92 -26.48
N LYS A 251 -10.08 22.82 -25.92
CA LYS A 251 -11.20 22.83 -24.97
C LYS A 251 -10.88 23.58 -23.67
N LEU A 252 -9.65 23.45 -23.17
CA LEU A 252 -9.21 24.07 -21.92
C LEU A 252 -8.54 25.44 -22.14
N LEU A 253 -8.32 25.84 -23.41
CA LEU A 253 -7.64 27.09 -23.78
C LEU A 253 -6.21 27.18 -23.23
N VAL A 254 -5.46 26.09 -23.37
CA VAL A 254 -4.10 25.94 -22.85
C VAL A 254 -3.09 25.58 -23.95
N GLN A 255 -1.85 26.01 -23.77
CA GLN A 255 -0.70 25.58 -24.55
C GLN A 255 -0.08 24.34 -23.88
N MET A 256 0.43 23.39 -24.66
CA MET A 256 0.99 22.12 -24.19
C MET A 256 2.42 22.28 -23.62
N ASP A 257 2.63 23.29 -22.78
CA ASP A 257 3.89 23.53 -22.07
C ASP A 257 3.61 23.87 -20.60
N PRO A 258 3.86 22.93 -19.66
CA PRO A 258 3.74 23.18 -18.23
C PRO A 258 4.56 24.37 -17.74
N GLY A 259 5.65 24.71 -18.41
CA GLY A 259 6.54 25.82 -18.08
C GLY A 259 5.89 27.20 -18.19
N LEU A 260 4.76 27.33 -18.90
CA LEU A 260 4.04 28.60 -19.07
C LEU A 260 3.15 28.96 -17.87
N TYR A 261 2.94 28.04 -16.94
CA TYR A 261 1.92 28.16 -15.90
C TYR A 261 2.55 28.24 -14.51
N PHE A 262 2.53 29.44 -13.92
CA PHE A 262 3.19 29.74 -12.63
C PHE A 262 2.87 28.75 -11.49
N TYR A 263 1.63 28.28 -11.38
CA TYR A 263 1.25 27.38 -10.29
C TYR A 263 1.71 25.94 -10.46
N ILE A 264 2.16 25.53 -11.65
CA ILE A 264 2.63 24.15 -11.91
C ILE A 264 4.10 24.10 -12.34
N ASN A 265 4.78 25.25 -12.45
CA ASN A 265 6.17 25.34 -12.90
C ASN A 265 7.19 25.73 -11.81
N GLN A 266 6.77 25.87 -10.55
CA GLN A 266 7.69 26.23 -9.45
C GLN A 266 8.63 25.08 -9.08
N GLY A 267 8.20 23.84 -9.32
CA GLY A 267 8.92 22.60 -9.01
C GLY A 267 9.55 21.92 -10.23
N CYS A 268 9.58 20.59 -10.22
CA CYS A 268 9.94 19.77 -11.38
C CYS A 268 8.78 19.72 -12.39
N LEU A 269 9.11 19.73 -13.68
CA LEU A 269 8.12 19.55 -14.75
C LEU A 269 7.97 18.10 -15.20
N THR A 270 8.95 17.24 -14.93
CA THR A 270 9.01 15.83 -15.34
C THR A 270 9.38 14.92 -14.17
N VAL A 271 9.08 13.63 -14.31
CA VAL A 271 9.40 12.58 -13.32
C VAL A 271 9.89 11.35 -14.06
N ASP A 272 11.13 10.94 -13.83
CA ASP A 272 11.78 9.86 -14.62
C ASP A 272 11.04 8.52 -14.62
N SER A 273 10.25 8.24 -13.58
CA SER A 273 9.49 7.00 -13.45
C SER A 273 8.05 7.06 -13.95
N ILE A 274 7.62 8.17 -14.57
CA ILE A 274 6.23 8.40 -14.99
C ILE A 274 6.23 8.92 -16.42
N ASP A 275 5.52 8.23 -17.31
CA ASP A 275 5.19 8.76 -18.64
C ASP A 275 3.82 9.44 -18.58
N ASP A 276 3.81 10.77 -18.62
CA ASP A 276 2.57 11.56 -18.51
C ASP A 276 1.58 11.28 -19.65
N LYS A 277 2.05 10.80 -20.82
CA LYS A 277 1.16 10.47 -21.94
C LYS A 277 0.46 9.13 -21.73
N GLU A 278 1.23 8.10 -21.35
CA GLU A 278 0.66 6.78 -21.06
C GLU A 278 -0.34 6.87 -19.89
N GLU A 279 0.01 7.61 -18.83
CA GLU A 279 -0.89 7.81 -17.69
C GLU A 279 -2.14 8.61 -18.08
N MET A 280 -2.04 9.61 -18.96
CA MET A 280 -3.22 10.34 -19.45
C MET A 280 -4.19 9.42 -20.20
N GLN A 281 -3.67 8.46 -20.98
CA GLN A 281 -4.52 7.47 -21.65
C GLN A 281 -5.28 6.60 -20.63
N LEU A 282 -4.59 6.14 -19.57
CA LEU A 282 -5.20 5.33 -18.51
C LEU A 282 -6.25 6.08 -17.68
N VAL A 283 -6.17 7.41 -17.63
CA VAL A 283 -7.15 8.26 -16.93
C VAL A 283 -8.40 8.52 -17.79
N GLU A 284 -8.25 8.53 -19.11
CA GLU A 284 -9.34 8.74 -20.06
C GLU A 284 -10.17 7.46 -20.31
N ASP A 285 -9.51 6.29 -20.28
CA ASP A 285 -10.12 4.96 -20.46
C ASP A 285 -11.01 4.51 -19.28
#